data_AF-A0A528GH44-F1
#
_entry.id   AF-A0A528GH44-F1
#
_cell.length_a   1.000
_cell.length_b   1.000
_cell.length_c   1.000
_cell.angle_alpha   90.00
_cell.angle_beta   90.00
_cell.angle_gamma   90.00
#
_symmetry.space_group_name_H-M   'P 1'
#
loop_
_entity.id
_entity.type
_entity.pdbx_description
1 polymer ?
#
loop_
_entity_poly.entity_id
_entity_poly.type
_entity_poly.pdbx_seq_one_letter_code
_entity_poly.pdbx_strand_id
1 'polypeptide(L)'
;CALLGTVIGLVNGVLVTILKVPAFIATLTMLFIGRGFVLALTHGQAIYYPAKANDYPLFFDIGETNVFGFNNQIVIFAVVALIGAYVLAKTRWGYETFATGGNEQAASYAGIPTNWVRIRAYLISSL
;
A
#
# COMPACT_ATOMS: atom_id res chain seq x y z
N CYS A 1 -9.86 7.13 4.68
CA CYS A 1 -8.42 6.84 4.55
C CYS A 1 -8.05 6.16 3.24
N ALA A 2 -8.78 5.13 2.80
CA ALA A 2 -8.49 4.39 1.55
C ALA A 2 -8.33 5.28 0.29
N LEU A 3 -9.24 6.23 0.05
CA LEU A 3 -9.16 7.16 -1.09
C LEU A 3 -7.86 7.99 -1.14
N LEU A 4 -7.43 8.50 0.03
CA LEU A 4 -6.15 9.22 0.15
C LEU A 4 -4.96 8.29 -0.12
N GLY A 5 -5.01 7.06 0.41
CA GLY A 5 -4.00 6.02 0.14
C GLY A 5 -3.90 5.67 -1.35
N THR A 6 -5.03 5.55 -2.04
CA THR A 6 -5.05 5.28 -3.49
C THR A 6 -4.44 6.43 -4.29
N VAL A 7 -4.74 7.69 -3.93
CA VAL A 7 -4.15 8.87 -4.60
C VAL A 7 -2.65 8.93 -4.35
N ILE A 8 -2.20 8.70 -3.11
CA ILE A 8 -0.78 8.69 -2.75
C ILE A 8 -0.03 7.56 -3.48
N GLY A 9 -0.63 6.37 -3.57
CA GLY A 9 -0.08 5.23 -4.30
C GLY A 9 -0.01 5.46 -5.81
N LEU A 10 -1.01 6.13 -6.37
CA LEU A 10 -1.00 6.51 -7.78
C LEU A 10 0.09 7.54 -8.08
N VAL A 11 0.28 8.55 -7.21
CA VAL A 11 1.35 9.54 -7.34
C VAL A 11 2.71 8.86 -7.27
N ASN A 12 2.97 8.01 -6.27
CA ASN A 12 4.22 7.27 -6.17
C ASN A 12 4.44 6.35 -7.39
N GLY A 13 3.41 5.61 -7.82
CA GLY A 13 3.47 4.74 -8.99
C GLY A 13 3.77 5.49 -10.27
N VAL A 14 3.15 6.65 -10.49
CA VAL A 14 3.37 7.52 -11.66
C VAL A 14 4.77 8.14 -11.64
N LEU A 15 5.25 8.63 -10.50
CA LEU A 15 6.60 9.19 -10.39
C LEU A 15 7.69 8.15 -10.70
N VAL A 16 7.54 6.93 -10.18
CA VAL A 16 8.55 5.89 -10.38
C VAL A 16 8.53 5.35 -11.82
N THR A 17 7.35 5.22 -12.43
CA THR A 17 7.21 4.62 -13.77
C THR A 17 7.41 5.60 -14.92
N ILE A 18 6.93 6.85 -14.81
CA ILE A 18 7.03 7.85 -15.88
C ILE A 18 8.31 8.68 -15.74
N LEU A 19 8.61 9.18 -14.53
CA LEU A 19 9.79 10.03 -14.31
C LEU A 19 11.08 9.22 -14.07
N LYS A 20 11.00 7.88 -14.00
CA LYS A 20 12.14 6.97 -13.73
C LYS A 20 12.96 7.35 -12.49
N VAL A 21 12.32 7.99 -11.52
CA VAL A 21 12.96 8.34 -10.25
C VAL A 21 13.16 7.07 -9.43
N PRO A 22 14.31 6.89 -8.76
CA PRO A 22 14.51 5.78 -7.84
C PRO A 22 13.38 5.71 -6.80
N ALA A 23 12.75 4.55 -6.69
CA ALA A 23 11.58 4.32 -5.84
C ALA A 23 11.74 4.82 -4.40
N PHE A 24 12.94 4.66 -3.85
CA PHE A 24 13.28 5.08 -2.50
C PHE A 24 13.14 6.60 -2.29
N ILE A 25 13.57 7.39 -3.28
CA ILE A 25 13.50 8.86 -3.19
C ILE A 25 12.04 9.31 -3.27
N ALA A 26 11.26 8.75 -4.19
CA ALA A 26 9.86 9.10 -4.36
C ALA A 26 9.04 8.82 -3.08
N THR A 27 9.20 7.64 -2.48
CA THR A 27 8.45 7.27 -1.27
C THR A 27 8.89 8.05 -0.04
N LEU A 28 10.19 8.33 0.13
CA LEU A 28 10.67 9.19 1.22
C LEU A 28 10.12 10.61 1.11
N THR A 29 10.18 11.21 -0.08
CA THR A 29 9.62 12.56 -0.29
C THR A 29 8.13 12.58 0.03
N MET A 30 7.39 11.56 -0.40
CA MET A 30 5.96 11.46 -0.11
C MET A 30 5.68 11.33 1.40
N LEU A 31 6.51 10.57 2.13
CA LEU A 31 6.43 10.47 3.59
C LEU A 31 6.64 11.84 4.27
N PHE A 32 7.64 12.61 3.82
CA PHE A 32 7.90 13.94 4.38
C PHE A 32 6.78 14.93 4.06
N ILE A 33 6.24 14.92 2.84
CA ILE A 33 5.08 15.74 2.46
C ILE A 33 3.87 15.41 3.33
N GLY A 34 3.54 14.13 3.46
CA GLY A 34 2.43 13.68 4.30
C GLY A 34 2.60 14.09 5.76
N ARG A 35 3.81 13.90 6.31
CA ARG A 35 4.13 14.28 7.69
C ARG A 35 4.07 15.80 7.91
N GLY A 36 4.56 16.58 6.96
CA GLY A 36 4.46 18.04 6.98
C GLY A 36 3.01 18.53 6.92
N PHE A 37 2.18 17.91 6.07
CA PHE A 37 0.77 18.22 5.96
C PHE A 37 0.01 17.93 7.26
N VAL A 38 0.28 16.79 7.91
CA VAL A 38 -0.28 16.46 9.21
C VAL A 38 0.15 17.46 10.29
N LEU A 39 1.43 17.85 10.30
CA LEU A 39 1.94 18.79 11.30
C LEU A 39 1.33 20.19 11.13
N ALA A 40 1.15 20.64 9.89
CA ALA A 40 0.49 21.90 9.56
C ALA A 40 -0.97 21.92 10.01
N LEU A 41 -1.72 20.85 9.75
CA LEU A 41 -3.13 20.73 10.18
C LEU A 41 -3.26 20.66 11.70
N THR A 42 -2.35 19.96 12.37
CA THR A 42 -2.42 19.74 13.82
C THR A 42 -1.80 20.89 14.63
N HIS A 43 -1.35 21.97 13.98
CA HIS A 43 -0.69 23.11 14.64
C HIS A 43 0.45 22.69 15.58
N GLY A 44 1.16 21.61 15.24
CA GLY A 44 2.23 21.04 16.06
C GLY A 44 1.78 20.27 17.31
N GLN A 45 0.48 20.09 17.55
CA GLN A 45 -0.01 19.25 18.65
C GLN A 45 0.08 17.76 18.28
N ALA A 46 0.34 16.91 19.26
CA ALA A 46 0.25 15.46 19.07
C ALA A 46 -1.24 15.07 18.99
N ILE A 47 -1.63 14.34 17.94
CA ILE A 47 -2.99 13.79 17.85
C ILE A 47 -3.13 12.73 18.95
N TYR A 48 -3.89 13.03 20.01
CA TYR A 48 -4.20 12.07 21.06
C TYR A 48 -5.27 11.09 20.54
N TYR A 49 -4.83 9.85 20.27
CA TYR A 49 -5.67 8.71 19.87
C TYR A 49 -6.93 8.44 20.74
N PRO A 50 -6.96 8.66 22.07
CA PRO A 50 -8.16 8.31 22.87
C PRO A 50 -9.42 9.13 22.55
N ALA A 51 -9.31 10.32 21.94
CA ALA A 51 -10.48 11.13 21.61
C ALA A 51 -11.24 10.60 20.37
N LYS A 52 -10.54 9.97 19.40
CA LYS A 52 -11.16 9.40 18.19
C LYS A 52 -11.73 7.99 18.36
N ALA A 53 -11.40 7.31 19.44
CA ALA A 53 -11.94 5.98 19.76
C ALA A 53 -13.45 6.04 20.07
N ASN A 54 -13.97 7.18 20.55
CA ASN A 54 -15.39 7.35 20.84
C ASN A 54 -16.26 7.61 19.59
N ASP A 55 -15.68 8.14 18.49
CA ASP A 55 -16.44 8.49 17.28
C ASP A 55 -16.60 7.31 16.29
N TYR A 56 -15.74 6.28 16.35
CA TYR A 56 -15.74 5.15 15.41
C TYR A 56 -15.53 3.80 16.12
N PRO A 57 -16.48 3.34 16.95
CA PRO A 57 -16.34 2.11 17.73
C PRO A 57 -16.13 0.87 16.86
N LEU A 58 -16.75 0.80 15.67
CA LEU A 58 -16.62 -0.34 14.75
C LEU A 58 -15.21 -0.56 14.21
N PHE A 59 -14.38 0.49 14.07
CA PHE A 59 -13.01 0.35 13.57
C PHE A 59 -12.05 -0.11 14.68
N PHE A 60 -12.28 0.34 15.92
CA PHE A 60 -11.52 -0.11 17.08
C PHE A 60 -11.93 -1.53 17.51
N ASP A 61 -13.21 -1.89 17.41
CA ASP A 61 -13.66 -3.26 17.70
C ASP A 61 -12.96 -4.27 16.79
N ILE A 62 -12.79 -3.97 15.50
CA ILE A 62 -12.07 -4.87 14.56
C ILE A 62 -10.59 -5.04 14.96
N GLY A 63 -9.97 -4.06 15.63
CA GLY A 63 -8.56 -4.13 16.05
C GLY A 63 -8.33 -4.59 17.50
N GLU A 64 -9.31 -4.45 18.38
CA GLU A 64 -9.18 -4.63 19.83
C GLU A 64 -10.00 -5.81 20.36
N THR A 65 -11.03 -6.28 19.65
CA THR A 65 -11.81 -7.44 20.11
C THR A 65 -11.04 -8.74 19.95
N ASN A 66 -10.91 -9.45 21.07
CA ASN A 66 -10.38 -10.81 21.12
C ASN A 66 -11.54 -11.79 20.91
N VAL A 67 -11.84 -12.13 19.66
CA VAL A 67 -12.93 -13.07 19.34
C VAL A 67 -12.57 -14.51 19.77
N PHE A 68 -11.27 -14.83 19.96
CA PHE A 68 -10.79 -16.20 20.27
C PHE A 68 -9.58 -16.26 21.23
N GLY A 69 -9.28 -15.20 21.98
CA GLY A 69 -8.05 -15.09 22.80
C GLY A 69 -6.79 -14.72 22.01
N PHE A 70 -6.93 -14.51 20.69
CA PHE A 70 -5.94 -13.92 19.80
C PHE A 70 -6.46 -12.58 19.26
N ASN A 71 -5.55 -11.63 19.10
CA ASN A 71 -5.84 -10.34 18.47
C ASN A 71 -6.32 -10.58 17.01
N ASN A 72 -7.49 -10.06 16.68
CA ASN A 72 -8.14 -10.18 15.36
C ASN A 72 -7.21 -9.76 14.19
N GLN A 73 -6.23 -8.90 14.47
CA GLN A 73 -5.22 -8.48 13.49
C GLN A 73 -4.42 -9.64 12.88
N ILE A 74 -4.20 -10.72 13.63
CA ILE A 74 -3.48 -11.91 13.13
C ILE A 74 -4.34 -12.68 12.12
N VAL A 75 -5.64 -12.81 12.38
CA VAL A 75 -6.58 -13.49 11.49
C VAL A 75 -6.74 -12.69 10.19
N ILE A 76 -6.89 -11.37 10.28
CA ILE A 76 -6.98 -10.49 9.11
C ILE A 76 -5.70 -10.60 8.27
N PHE A 77 -4.52 -10.57 8.90
CA PHE A 77 -3.25 -10.76 8.21
C PHE A 77 -3.18 -12.12 7.49
N ALA A 78 -3.54 -13.20 8.17
CA ALA A 78 -3.52 -14.55 7.59
C ALA A 78 -4.46 -14.67 6.37
N VAL A 79 -5.65 -14.10 6.45
CA VAL A 79 -6.62 -14.09 5.33
C VAL A 79 -6.07 -13.28 4.15
N VAL A 80 -5.55 -12.08 4.39
CA VAL A 80 -4.97 -11.23 3.33
C VAL A 80 -3.75 -11.91 2.70
N ALA A 81 -2.89 -12.54 3.51
CA ALA A 81 -1.72 -13.26 3.02
C ALA A 81 -2.11 -14.47 2.16
N LEU A 82 -3.12 -15.25 2.56
CA LEU A 82 -3.62 -16.37 1.77
C LEU A 82 -4.23 -15.92 0.44
N ILE A 83 -5.04 -14.86 0.45
CA ILE A 83 -5.60 -14.27 -0.78
C ILE A 83 -4.47 -13.77 -1.68
N GLY A 84 -3.50 -13.04 -1.11
CA GLY A 84 -2.34 -12.54 -1.84
C GLY A 84 -1.51 -13.67 -2.47
N ALA A 85 -1.24 -14.74 -1.72
CA ALA A 85 -0.51 -15.91 -2.21
C ALA A 85 -1.27 -16.62 -3.35
N TYR A 86 -2.57 -16.80 -3.21
CA TYR A 86 -3.40 -17.43 -4.25
C TYR A 86 -3.45 -16.57 -5.53
N VAL A 87 -3.63 -15.26 -5.36
CA VAL A 87 -3.62 -14.31 -6.48
C VAL A 87 -2.26 -14.33 -7.18
N LEU A 88 -1.14 -14.26 -6.44
CA LEU A 88 0.20 -14.31 -7.03
C LEU A 88 0.47 -15.63 -7.77
N ALA A 89 0.04 -16.76 -7.21
CA ALA A 89 0.32 -18.07 -7.78
C ALA A 89 -0.53 -18.40 -9.02
N LYS A 90 -1.77 -17.89 -9.09
CA LYS A 90 -2.74 -18.36 -10.11
C LYS A 90 -3.24 -17.29 -11.06
N THR A 91 -2.94 -16.01 -10.84
CA THR A 91 -3.37 -14.94 -11.76
C THR A 91 -2.28 -14.56 -12.76
N ARG A 92 -2.72 -14.17 -13.96
CA ARG A 92 -1.87 -13.59 -15.01
C ARG A 92 -1.04 -12.41 -14.49
N TRP A 93 -1.60 -11.64 -13.56
CA TRP A 93 -0.95 -10.49 -12.95
C TRP A 93 0.22 -10.87 -12.03
N GLY A 94 0.12 -12.00 -11.32
CA GLY A 94 1.24 -12.56 -10.55
C GLY A 94 2.41 -12.99 -11.44
N TYR A 95 2.12 -13.67 -12.54
CA TYR A 95 3.15 -14.09 -13.51
C TYR A 95 3.87 -12.89 -14.16
N GLU A 96 3.13 -11.86 -14.58
CA GLU A 96 3.69 -10.62 -15.11
C GLU A 96 4.55 -9.88 -14.07
N THR A 97 4.15 -9.91 -12.79
CA THR A 97 4.93 -9.31 -11.69
C THR A 97 6.23 -10.08 -11.41
N PHE A 98 6.20 -11.42 -11.38
CA PHE A 98 7.41 -12.23 -11.22
C PHE A 98 8.37 -12.09 -12.41
N ALA A 99 7.85 -12.07 -13.64
CA ALA A 99 8.66 -11.90 -14.85
C ALA A 99 9.36 -10.54 -14.89
N THR A 100 8.66 -9.46 -14.50
CA THR A 100 9.25 -8.11 -14.44
C THR A 100 10.25 -7.94 -13.30
N GLY A 101 10.07 -8.63 -12.17
CA GLY A 101 11.00 -8.59 -11.04
C GLY A 101 12.35 -9.28 -11.29
N GLY A 102 12.38 -10.33 -12.13
CA GLY A 102 13.62 -11.05 -12.47
C GLY A 102 14.51 -10.29 -13.46
N ASN A 103 13.94 -9.81 -14.57
CA ASN A 103 14.67 -8.97 -15.53
C ASN A 103 13.70 -8.13 -16.37
N GLU A 104 13.65 -6.82 -16.09
CA GLU A 104 12.77 -5.87 -16.78
C GLU A 104 13.00 -5.83 -18.28
N GLN A 105 14.26 -5.90 -18.74
CA GLN A 105 14.58 -5.83 -20.15
C GLN A 105 14.03 -7.07 -20.88
N ALA A 106 14.25 -8.27 -20.33
CA ALA A 106 13.72 -9.51 -20.88
C ALA A 106 12.18 -9.54 -20.91
N ALA A 107 11.53 -9.02 -19.85
CA ALA A 107 10.07 -8.93 -19.80
C ALA A 107 9.49 -7.97 -20.86
N SER A 108 10.19 -6.86 -21.13
CA SER A 108 9.79 -5.91 -22.17
C SER A 108 9.91 -6.50 -23.58
N TYR A 109 10.97 -7.26 -23.86
CA TYR A 109 11.14 -7.99 -25.13
C TYR A 109 10.12 -9.13 -25.32
N ALA A 110 9.61 -9.70 -24.22
CA ALA A 110 8.52 -10.68 -24.24
C ALA A 110 7.12 -10.06 -24.44
N GLY A 111 7.04 -8.73 -24.66
CA GLY A 111 5.78 -8.01 -24.90
C GLY A 111 4.96 -7.71 -23.64
N ILE A 112 5.54 -7.84 -22.44
CA ILE A 112 4.87 -7.52 -21.18
C ILE A 112 4.93 -6.00 -20.95
N PRO A 113 3.80 -5.30 -20.74
CA PRO A 113 3.78 -3.87 -20.46
C PRO A 113 4.27 -3.58 -19.03
N THR A 114 5.57 -3.64 -18.82
CA THR A 114 6.26 -3.51 -17.51
C THR A 114 5.86 -2.24 -16.74
N ASN A 115 5.64 -1.13 -17.44
CA ASN A 115 5.19 0.13 -16.84
C ASN A 115 3.83 0.01 -16.15
N TRP A 116 2.86 -0.68 -16.78
CA TRP A 116 1.53 -0.86 -16.21
C TRP A 116 1.53 -1.85 -15.03
N VAL A 117 2.39 -2.87 -15.08
CA VAL A 117 2.58 -3.81 -13.98
C VAL A 117 3.09 -3.07 -12.75
N ARG A 118 4.09 -2.19 -12.91
CA ARG A 118 4.62 -1.37 -11.82
C ARG A 118 3.60 -0.38 -11.23
N ILE A 119 2.85 0.35 -12.07
CA ILE A 119 1.81 1.28 -11.58
C ILE A 119 0.78 0.54 -10.73
N ARG A 120 0.31 -0.61 -11.18
CA ARG A 120 -0.64 -1.43 -10.45
C ARG A 120 -0.05 -1.99 -9.15
N ALA A 121 1.22 -2.37 -9.14
CA ALA A 121 1.90 -2.84 -7.93
C ALA A 121 1.97 -1.75 -6.84
N TYR A 122 2.29 -0.51 -7.22
CA TYR A 122 2.29 0.62 -6.28
C TYR A 122 0.88 0.99 -5.79
N LEU A 123 -0.14 0.87 -6.65
CA LEU A 123 -1.53 1.07 -6.26
C LEU A 123 -2.00 0.05 -5.22
N ILE A 124 -1.69 -1.23 -5.42
CA ILE A 124 -2.07 -2.29 -4.48
C ILE A 124 -1.28 -2.18 -3.18
N SER A 125 0.01 -1.80 -3.24
CA SER A 125 0.83 -1.66 -2.04
C SER A 125 0.46 -0.44 -1.17
N SER A 126 -0.33 0.50 -1.69
CA SER A 126 -0.75 1.72 -0.99
C SER A 126 -2.20 1.67 -0.48
N LEU A 127 -2.90 0.56 -0.73
CA LEU A 127 -4.24 0.29 -0.24
C LEU A 127 -4.17 -0.51 1.07
#